data_AF-A0A1H9F942-F1
#
_entry.id   AF-A0A1H9F942-F1
#
_cell.length_a   1.000
_cell.length_b   1.000
_cell.length_c   1.000
_cell.angle_alpha   90.00
_cell.angle_beta   90.00
_cell.angle_gamma   90.00
#
_symmetry.space_group_name_H-M   'P 1'
#
loop_
_entity.id
_entity.type
_entity.pdbx_description
1 polymer ?
#
loop_
_entity_poly.entity_id
_entity_poly.type
_entity_poly.pdbx_seq_one_letter_code
_entity_poly.pdbx_strand_id
1 'polypeptide(L)'
;MSVELIECFNNTYRMALEDNRLKTDTSISVKNTVVYKENHKARLVNRADFNAGINVFVEETTSFVAARRYSGEVSKGVANKVAVLNFANPHVPGGGVTRGAKAQEESLCRSSNLYPYITAICVV
;
A
#
# COMPACT_ATOMS: atom_id res chain seq x y z
N MET A 1 -17.06 11.71 13.90
CA MET A 1 -15.70 11.83 13.30
C MET A 1 -14.67 11.66 14.40
N SER A 2 -13.59 10.89 14.20
CA SER A 2 -12.60 10.60 15.25
C SER A 2 -11.38 11.52 15.14
N VAL A 3 -11.15 12.32 16.17
CA VAL A 3 -9.98 13.23 16.27
C VAL A 3 -8.68 12.43 16.33
N GLU A 4 -8.65 11.38 17.13
CA GLU A 4 -7.50 10.48 17.28
C GLU A 4 -7.04 9.88 15.93
N LEU A 5 -7.98 9.45 15.08
CA LEU A 5 -7.62 8.92 13.76
C LEU A 5 -7.08 9.99 12.80
N ILE A 6 -7.55 11.23 12.94
CA ILE A 6 -7.03 12.37 12.17
C ILE A 6 -5.60 12.68 12.63
N GLU A 7 -5.36 12.71 13.94
CA GLU A 7 -4.04 12.95 14.51
C GLU A 7 -3.04 11.85 14.12
N CYS A 8 -3.47 10.58 14.20
CA CYS A 8 -2.68 9.43 13.75
C CYS A 8 -2.29 9.56 12.27
N PHE A 9 -3.24 9.94 11.41
CA PHE A 9 -2.96 10.19 9.99
C PHE A 9 -1.97 11.34 9.81
N ASN A 10 -2.20 12.49 10.45
CA ASN A 10 -1.34 13.66 10.32
C ASN A 10 0.09 13.37 10.79
N ASN A 11 0.23 12.62 11.89
CA ASN A 11 1.54 12.19 12.39
C ASN A 11 2.26 11.30 11.37
N THR A 12 1.57 10.29 10.83
CA THR A 12 2.12 9.37 9.82
C THR A 12 2.50 10.09 8.53
N TYR A 13 1.63 10.97 8.05
CA TYR A 13 1.87 11.76 6.84
C TYR A 13 3.08 12.66 6.99
N ARG A 14 3.21 13.34 8.14
CA ARG A 14 4.39 14.14 8.47
C ARG A 14 5.67 13.30 8.50
N MET A 15 5.65 12.14 9.16
CA MET A 15 6.78 11.22 9.18
C MET A 15 7.20 10.77 7.78
N ALA A 16 6.24 10.45 6.91
CA ALA A 16 6.53 10.03 5.54
C ALA A 16 7.25 11.11 4.71
N LEU A 17 7.04 12.39 5.01
CA LEU A 17 7.58 13.52 4.25
C LEU A 17 8.84 14.15 4.88
N GLU A 18 9.00 14.06 6.19
CA GLU A 18 10.03 14.80 6.93
C GLU A 18 11.07 13.89 7.58
N ASP A 19 10.74 12.66 7.94
CA ASP A 19 11.69 11.76 8.60
C ASP A 19 12.81 11.36 7.63
N ASN A 20 14.07 11.53 8.03
CA ASN A 20 15.23 11.29 7.17
C ASN A 20 15.31 9.85 6.64
N ARG A 21 14.77 8.88 7.37
CA ARG A 21 14.76 7.47 6.96
C ARG A 21 13.63 7.22 5.95
N LEU A 22 12.46 7.79 6.18
CA LEU A 22 11.26 7.50 5.36
C LEU A 22 11.12 8.41 4.14
N LYS A 23 11.60 9.65 4.20
CA LYS A 23 11.42 10.66 3.14
C LYS A 23 12.02 10.19 1.81
N THR A 24 13.21 9.58 1.86
CA THR A 24 13.90 9.09 0.65
C THR A 24 13.12 7.94 0.03
N ASP A 25 12.76 6.93 0.82
CA ASP A 25 11.99 5.77 0.35
C ASP A 25 10.58 6.16 -0.15
N THR A 26 9.96 7.12 0.52
CA THR A 26 8.68 7.71 0.09
C THR A 26 8.84 8.42 -1.24
N SER A 27 9.89 9.25 -1.40
CA SER A 27 10.16 9.94 -2.67
C SER A 27 10.44 8.96 -3.82
N ILE A 28 11.16 7.87 -3.56
CA ILE A 28 11.41 6.80 -4.54
C ILE A 28 10.10 6.11 -4.93
N SER A 29 9.24 5.81 -3.96
CA SER A 29 7.97 5.14 -4.19
C SER A 29 6.97 6.02 -4.95
N VAL A 30 6.92 7.33 -4.66
CA VAL A 30 6.17 8.31 -5.49
C VAL A 30 6.63 8.24 -6.95
N LYS A 31 7.94 8.34 -7.19
CA LYS A 31 8.52 8.34 -8.55
C LYS A 31 8.25 7.04 -9.33
N ASN A 32 8.19 5.92 -8.61
CA ASN A 32 7.96 4.59 -9.19
C ASN A 32 6.49 4.16 -9.22
N THR A 33 5.57 5.04 -8.81
CA THR A 33 4.13 4.75 -8.90
C THR A 33 3.69 4.79 -10.36
N VAL A 34 2.97 3.76 -10.81
CA VAL A 34 2.54 3.60 -12.21
C VAL A 34 1.02 3.52 -12.27
N VAL A 35 0.43 4.24 -13.23
CA VAL A 35 -0.99 4.13 -13.57
C VAL A 35 -1.16 3.17 -14.75
N TYR A 36 -1.88 2.07 -14.50
CA TYR A 36 -2.30 1.16 -15.55
C TYR A 36 -3.70 1.55 -16.04
N LYS A 37 -3.80 2.02 -17.29
CA LYS A 37 -5.07 2.35 -17.93
C LYS A 37 -5.83 1.08 -18.33
N GLU A 38 -7.12 1.22 -18.63
CA GLU A 38 -8.04 0.13 -18.98
C GLU A 38 -7.55 -0.79 -20.12
N ASN A 39 -6.79 -0.23 -21.07
CA ASN A 39 -6.21 -0.94 -22.20
C ASN A 39 -4.90 -1.65 -21.88
N HIS A 40 -4.39 -1.54 -20.65
CA HIS A 40 -3.18 -2.22 -20.23
C HIS A 40 -3.38 -3.74 -20.22
N LYS A 41 -2.46 -4.47 -20.87
CA LYS A 41 -2.43 -5.93 -20.85
C LYS A 41 -1.30 -6.36 -19.93
N ALA A 42 -1.66 -7.01 -18.82
CA ALA A 42 -0.69 -7.62 -17.93
C ALA A 42 0.11 -8.71 -18.68
N ARG A 43 1.39 -8.84 -18.36
CA ARG A 43 2.23 -9.91 -18.89
C ARG A 43 1.64 -11.26 -18.47
N LEU A 44 1.31 -12.11 -19.44
CA LEU A 44 0.93 -13.48 -19.16
C LEU A 44 2.13 -14.23 -18.58
N VAL A 45 1.93 -14.87 -17.44
CA VAL A 45 2.91 -15.77 -16.83
C VAL A 45 2.48 -17.21 -17.14
N ASN A 46 3.45 -18.07 -17.46
CA ASN A 46 3.13 -19.47 -17.69
C ASN A 46 2.85 -20.13 -16.34
N ARG A 47 1.70 -20.78 -16.19
CA ARG A 47 1.36 -21.51 -14.95
C ARG A 47 2.41 -22.57 -14.62
N ALA A 48 3.05 -23.15 -15.64
CA ALA A 48 4.13 -24.12 -15.47
C ALA A 48 5.40 -23.53 -14.82
N ASP A 49 5.57 -22.20 -14.79
CA ASP A 49 6.69 -21.55 -14.12
C ASP A 49 6.54 -21.59 -12.58
N PHE A 50 5.33 -21.90 -12.09
CA PHE A 50 5.02 -21.99 -10.66
C PHE A 50 4.96 -23.46 -10.22
N ASN A 51 6.12 -24.02 -9.89
CA ASN A 51 6.24 -25.41 -9.40
C ASN A 51 5.79 -25.63 -7.95
N ALA A 52 5.25 -24.60 -7.28
CA ALA A 52 4.85 -24.65 -5.88
C ALA A 52 3.31 -24.62 -5.76
N GLY A 53 2.77 -25.37 -4.81
CA GLY A 53 1.37 -25.28 -4.44
C GLY A 53 1.01 -23.87 -3.94
N ILE A 54 -0.19 -23.40 -4.26
CA ILE A 54 -0.70 -22.10 -3.78
C ILE A 54 -1.38 -22.34 -2.44
N ASN A 55 -0.81 -21.77 -1.38
CA ASN A 55 -1.44 -21.79 -0.06
C ASN A 55 -2.43 -20.63 0.05
N VAL A 56 -3.67 -20.95 0.46
CA VAL A 56 -4.73 -19.96 0.67
C VAL A 56 -5.15 -20.00 2.13
N PHE A 57 -5.13 -18.83 2.77
CA PHE A 57 -5.52 -18.66 4.16
C PHE A 57 -6.62 -17.60 4.27
N VAL A 58 -7.53 -17.80 5.21
CA VAL A 58 -8.57 -16.82 5.57
C VAL A 58 -8.44 -16.54 7.06
N GLU A 59 -8.39 -15.27 7.43
CA GLU A 59 -8.22 -14.85 8.81
C GLU A 59 -8.92 -13.53 9.10
N GLU A 60 -9.30 -13.35 10.36
CA GLU A 60 -9.88 -12.11 10.89
C GLU A 60 -8.75 -11.18 11.35
N THR A 61 -8.15 -10.43 10.43
CA THR A 61 -7.06 -9.48 10.73
C THR A 61 -7.04 -8.29 9.78
N THR A 62 -6.16 -7.33 10.02
CA THR A 62 -5.95 -6.19 9.11
C THR A 62 -4.93 -6.53 8.02
N SER A 63 -5.06 -5.89 6.85
CA SER A 63 -4.23 -6.19 5.68
C SER A 63 -2.72 -6.08 5.96
N PHE A 64 -2.26 -5.11 6.75
CA PHE A 64 -0.84 -4.98 7.09
C PHE A 64 -0.37 -5.93 8.18
N VAL A 65 -1.25 -6.38 9.09
CA VAL A 65 -0.88 -7.44 10.04
C VAL A 65 -0.65 -8.75 9.27
N ALA A 66 -1.53 -9.09 8.32
CA ALA A 66 -1.34 -10.23 7.43
C ALA A 66 -0.05 -10.07 6.60
N ALA A 67 0.14 -8.92 5.95
CA ALA A 67 1.30 -8.68 5.09
C ALA A 67 2.64 -8.75 5.85
N ARG A 68 2.67 -8.29 7.10
CA ARG A 68 3.88 -8.29 7.93
C ARG A 68 4.38 -9.71 8.22
N ARG A 69 3.51 -10.71 8.28
CA ARG A 69 3.92 -12.12 8.53
C ARG A 69 4.76 -12.70 7.40
N TYR A 70 4.54 -12.22 6.18
CA TYR A 70 5.28 -12.64 4.99
C TYR A 70 6.39 -11.65 4.60
N SER A 71 6.49 -10.52 5.30
CA SER A 71 7.52 -9.52 5.05
C SER A 71 8.88 -10.01 5.58
N GLY A 72 9.92 -9.90 4.75
CA GLY A 72 11.28 -10.28 5.14
C GLY A 72 11.64 -11.75 4.90
N GLU A 73 10.71 -12.58 4.41
CA GLU A 73 11.08 -13.89 3.87
C GLU A 73 11.97 -13.71 2.63
N VAL A 74 12.98 -14.57 2.47
CA VAL A 74 13.90 -14.53 1.34
C VAL A 74 13.68 -15.78 0.49
N SER A 75 13.22 -15.60 -0.74
CA SER A 75 13.13 -16.69 -1.72
C SER A 75 14.23 -16.51 -2.76
N LYS A 76 15.05 -17.56 -2.98
CA LYS A 76 16.09 -17.56 -4.01
C LYS A 76 17.03 -16.34 -3.96
N GLY A 77 17.38 -15.88 -2.75
CA GLY A 77 18.29 -14.74 -2.55
C GLY A 77 17.66 -13.35 -2.74
N VAL A 78 16.35 -13.26 -2.99
CA VAL A 78 15.61 -12.00 -3.11
C VAL A 78 14.60 -11.90 -1.97
N ALA A 79 14.56 -10.74 -1.29
CA ALA A 79 13.54 -10.46 -0.30
C ALA A 79 12.14 -10.48 -0.96
N ASN A 80 11.24 -11.30 -0.41
CA ASN A 80 9.86 -11.39 -0.85
C ASN A 80 9.19 -10.03 -0.67
N LYS A 81 8.60 -9.51 -1.75
CA LYS A 81 7.74 -8.34 -1.70
C LYS A 81 6.29 -8.81 -1.58
N VAL A 82 5.57 -8.27 -0.61
CA VAL A 82 4.16 -8.58 -0.39
C VAL A 82 3.32 -7.51 -1.08
N ALA A 83 2.41 -7.93 -1.95
CA ALA A 83 1.40 -7.04 -2.53
C ALA A 83 0.17 -7.00 -1.62
N VAL A 84 -0.32 -5.79 -1.33
CA VAL A 84 -1.54 -5.56 -0.56
C VAL A 84 -2.55 -4.87 -1.45
N LEU A 85 -3.76 -5.44 -1.57
CA LEU A 85 -4.85 -4.83 -2.31
C LEU A 85 -5.48 -3.71 -1.47
N ASN A 86 -5.48 -2.47 -1.99
CA ASN A 86 -6.23 -1.36 -1.41
C ASN A 86 -7.69 -1.39 -1.92
N PHE A 87 -8.66 -1.31 -1.01
CA PHE A 87 -10.07 -1.12 -1.35
C PHE A 87 -10.33 0.36 -1.61
N ALA A 88 -9.74 0.87 -2.68
CA ALA A 88 -9.61 2.28 -2.96
C ALA A 88 -10.94 2.97 -3.24
N ASN A 89 -11.10 4.18 -2.73
CA ASN A 89 -12.16 5.08 -3.13
C ASN A 89 -11.90 5.59 -4.57
N PRO A 90 -12.87 5.49 -5.49
CA PRO A 90 -12.68 5.87 -6.89
C PRO A 90 -12.64 7.39 -7.14
N HIS A 91 -12.97 8.21 -6.15
CA HIS A 91 -13.12 9.67 -6.31
C HIS A 91 -12.15 10.48 -5.45
N VAL A 92 -11.80 9.98 -4.26
CA VAL A 92 -11.01 10.71 -3.27
C VAL A 92 -9.85 9.82 -2.83
N PRO A 93 -8.59 10.13 -3.18
CA PRO A 93 -7.44 9.35 -2.74
C PRO A 93 -7.37 9.25 -1.22
N GLY A 94 -7.25 8.04 -0.68
CA GLY A 94 -7.26 7.83 0.77
C GLY A 94 -8.64 8.00 1.41
N GLY A 95 -9.71 8.08 0.60
CA GLY A 95 -11.09 8.13 1.04
C GLY A 95 -11.36 9.25 2.05
N GLY A 96 -11.80 8.87 3.25
CA GLY A 96 -12.09 9.78 4.34
C GLY A 96 -10.96 9.92 5.38
N VAL A 97 -9.71 9.58 5.05
CA VAL A 97 -8.62 9.49 6.05
C VAL A 97 -8.39 10.81 6.80
N THR A 98 -8.43 11.94 6.09
CA THR A 98 -8.30 13.30 6.65
C THR A 98 -9.48 13.70 7.54
N ARG A 99 -10.60 12.97 7.44
CA ARG A 99 -11.82 13.13 8.24
C ARG A 99 -12.01 11.99 9.24
N GLY A 100 -10.95 11.25 9.57
CA GLY A 100 -10.99 10.20 10.59
C GLY A 100 -11.96 9.06 10.28
N ALA A 101 -12.20 8.77 9.00
CA ALA A 101 -13.03 7.65 8.59
C ALA A 101 -12.36 6.30 8.90
N LYS A 102 -13.20 5.29 9.13
CA LYS A 102 -12.80 3.93 9.44
C LYS A 102 -13.20 3.00 8.30
N ALA A 103 -12.31 2.80 7.34
CA ALA A 103 -12.34 1.65 6.44
C ALA A 103 -10.90 1.15 6.18
N GLN A 104 -10.77 0.19 5.27
CA GLN A 104 -9.51 -0.46 4.98
C GLN A 104 -8.50 0.52 4.36
N GLU A 105 -8.91 1.29 3.36
CA GLU A 105 -8.06 2.30 2.70
C GLU A 105 -7.50 3.32 3.70
N GLU A 106 -8.36 3.89 4.56
CA GLU A 106 -7.91 4.87 5.55
C GLU A 106 -6.94 4.25 6.57
N SER A 107 -7.12 2.97 6.89
CA SER A 107 -6.22 2.24 7.79
C SER A 107 -4.85 1.99 7.15
N LEU A 108 -4.81 1.69 5.84
CA LEU A 108 -3.57 1.63 5.07
C LEU A 108 -2.88 3.00 5.05
N CYS A 109 -3.63 4.08 4.81
CA CYS A 109 -3.10 5.45 4.78
C CYS A 109 -2.57 5.92 6.14
N ARG A 110 -3.17 5.48 7.25
CA ARG A 110 -2.68 5.75 8.62
C ARG A 110 -1.47 4.93 9.03
N SER A 111 -1.18 3.84 8.34
CA SER A 111 -0.16 2.87 8.77
C SER A 111 0.99 2.73 7.78
N SER A 112 1.04 3.58 6.76
CA SER A 112 2.06 3.54 5.71
C SER A 112 2.22 4.90 5.03
N ASN A 113 3.14 4.97 4.08
CA ASN A 113 3.34 6.11 3.19
C ASN A 113 2.52 6.03 1.89
N LEU A 114 1.43 5.23 1.86
CA LEU A 114 0.54 5.10 0.70
C LEU A 114 -0.06 6.44 0.24
N TYR A 115 -0.52 7.26 1.18
CA TYR A 115 -1.22 8.51 0.86
C TYR A 115 -0.41 9.45 -0.04
N PRO A 116 0.87 9.78 0.27
CA PRO A 116 1.74 10.53 -0.65
C PRO A 116 1.75 10.01 -2.09
N TYR A 117 1.78 8.69 -2.31
CA TYR A 117 1.89 8.08 -3.65
C TYR A 117 0.63 8.30 -4.47
N ILE A 118 -0.54 8.02 -3.87
CA ILE A 118 -1.82 8.08 -4.57
C ILE A 118 -2.31 9.52 -4.77
N THR A 119 -1.77 10.49 -4.02
CA THR A 119 -2.04 11.92 -4.23
C THR A 119 -1.06 12.60 -5.17
N ALA A 120 0.14 12.03 -5.36
CA ALA A 120 1.18 12.63 -6.20
C ALA A 120 1.06 12.25 -7.69
N ILE A 121 0.07 11.44 -8.06
CA ILE A 121 -0.20 11.09 -9.46
C ILE A 121 -0.73 12.35 -10.18
N CYS A 122 0.18 13.10 -10.79
CA CYS A 122 -0.19 14.01 -11.87
C CYS A 122 -0.66 13.15 -13.04
N VAL A 123 -1.96 13.21 -13.35
CA VAL A 123 -2.44 12.78 -14.66
C VAL A 123 -1.86 13.78 -15.66
N VAL A 124 -0.82 13.36 -16.37
CA VAL A 124 -0.35 14.05 -17.59
C VAL A 124 -1.30 13.75 -18.73
#